data_AF-A0AAD5CNQ7-F1
#
_entry.id   AF-A0AAD5CNQ7-F1
#
_cell.length_a   1.000
_cell.length_b   1.000
_cell.length_c   1.000
_cell.angle_alpha   90.00
_cell.angle_beta   90.00
_cell.angle_gamma   90.00
#
_symmetry.space_group_name_H-M   'P 1'
#
loop_
_entity.id
_entity.type
_entity.pdbx_description
1 polymer ?
#
loop_
_entity_poly.entity_id
_entity_poly.type
_entity_poly.pdbx_seq_one_letter_code
_entity_poly.pdbx_strand_id
1 'polypeptide(L)' 'MSVVWKRLSDTGKNWRHVYKNLASFQYIDSTGRDQGSNVRKKSQSLVALVNDKEKIQEAREKAAASRDK' A
#
# COMPACT_ATOMS: atom_id res chain seq x y z
N MET A 1 -2.65 10.18 -19.82
CA MET A 1 -1.86 10.04 -18.57
C MET A 1 -2.33 10.94 -17.41
N SER A 2 -3.40 11.74 -17.51
CA SER A 2 -3.86 12.66 -16.43
C SER A 2 -4.65 11.98 -15.30
N VAL A 3 -5.37 10.89 -15.59
CA VAL A 3 -6.26 10.24 -14.62
C VAL A 3 -5.47 9.53 -13.51
N VAL A 4 -4.37 8.86 -13.85
CA VAL A 4 -3.54 8.13 -12.88
C VAL A 4 -2.94 9.06 -11.84
N TRP A 5 -2.36 10.18 -12.28
CA TRP A 5 -1.82 11.21 -11.37
C TRP A 5 -2.88 11.78 -10.45
N LYS A 6 -4.07 12.09 -10.98
CA LYS A 6 -5.19 12.54 -10.16
C LYS A 6 -5.59 11.52 -9.10
N ARG A 7 -5.61 10.23 -9.43
CA ARG A 7 -5.95 9.14 -8.51
C ARG A 7 -4.88 8.86 -7.46
N LEU A 8 -3.60 9.09 -7.77
CA LEU A 8 -2.51 8.96 -6.80
C LEU A 8 -2.57 10.05 -5.72
N SER A 9 -3.19 11.19 -6.01
CA SER A 9 -3.42 12.28 -5.05
C SER A 9 -4.72 12.14 -4.26
N ASP A 10 -5.50 11.06 -4.46
CA ASP A 10 -6.75 10.84 -3.72
C ASP A 10 -6.47 10.60 -2.23
N THR A 11 -7.30 11.18 -1.36
CA THR A 11 -7.20 11.05 0.11
C THR A 11 -8.55 10.67 0.74
N GLY A 12 -8.54 10.39 2.05
CA GLY A 12 -9.75 10.11 2.82
C GLY A 12 -10.53 8.91 2.29
N LYS A 13 -11.82 9.10 1.97
CA LYS A 13 -12.73 8.03 1.51
C LYS A 13 -12.27 7.34 0.23
N ASN A 14 -11.46 8.02 -0.60
CA ASN A 14 -10.99 7.52 -1.90
C ASN A 14 -9.63 6.82 -1.85
N TRP A 15 -9.11 6.51 -0.65
CA TRP A 15 -7.79 5.90 -0.46
C TRP A 15 -7.56 4.66 -1.35
N ARG A 16 -8.60 3.86 -1.60
CA ARG A 16 -8.52 2.65 -2.45
C ARG A 16 -8.03 2.95 -3.87
N HIS A 17 -8.28 4.13 -4.41
CA HIS A 17 -7.79 4.51 -5.74
C HIS A 17 -6.26 4.57 -5.78
N VAL A 18 -5.62 5.11 -4.75
CA VAL A 18 -4.16 5.19 -4.64
C VAL A 18 -3.56 3.78 -4.66
N TYR A 19 -4.03 2.89 -3.78
CA TYR A 19 -3.49 1.54 -3.65
C TYR A 19 -3.72 0.68 -4.89
N LYS A 20 -4.86 0.85 -5.59
CA LYS A 20 -5.09 0.18 -6.88
C LYS A 20 -4.04 0.58 -7.92
N ASN A 21 -3.69 1.87 -8.01
CA ASN A 21 -2.63 2.33 -8.92
C ASN A 21 -1.25 1.80 -8.50
N LEU A 22 -0.94 1.81 -7.20
CA LEU A 22 0.32 1.27 -6.67
C LEU A 22 0.45 -0.26 -6.89
N ALA A 23 -0.65 -1.00 -6.84
CA ALA A 23 -0.66 -2.44 -7.09
C ALA A 23 -0.36 -2.80 -8.57
N SER A 24 -0.60 -1.87 -9.50
CA SER A 24 -0.26 -1.99 -10.92
C SER A 24 0.99 -1.22 -11.33
N PHE A 25 1.76 -0.68 -10.38
CA PHE A 25 2.93 0.16 -10.67
C PHE A 25 4.02 -0.63 -11.38
N GLN A 26 4.54 -0.09 -12.48
CA GLN A 26 5.57 -0.70 -13.32
C GLN A 26 6.73 0.29 -13.49
N TYR A 27 7.92 -0.15 -13.11
CA TYR A 27 9.15 0.59 -13.33
C TYR A 27 10.32 -0.38 -13.40
N ILE A 28 11.00 -0.37 -14.55
CA ILE A 28 12.26 -1.06 -14.78
C ILE A 28 13.34 0.03 -14.86
N ASP A 29 14.40 -0.10 -14.06
CA ASP A 29 15.50 0.87 -14.10
C ASP A 29 16.44 0.63 -15.30
N SER A 30 17.45 1.50 -15.44
CA SER A 30 18.44 1.41 -16.52
C SER A 30 19.30 0.14 -16.48
N THR A 31 19.31 -0.59 -15.36
CA THR A 31 20.02 -1.87 -15.22
C THR A 31 19.14 -3.07 -15.55
N GLY A 32 17.88 -2.85 -15.93
CA GLY A 32 16.92 -3.90 -16.23
C GLY A 32 16.22 -4.48 -15.00
N ARG A 33 16.37 -3.87 -13.81
CA ARG A 33 15.78 -4.36 -12.58
C ARG A 33 14.38 -3.78 -12.34
N ASP A 34 13.44 -4.64 -11.99
CA ASP A 34 12.06 -4.25 -11.65
C ASP A 34 11.97 -3.66 -10.24
N GLN A 35 12.10 -2.33 -10.13
CA GLN A 35 11.87 -1.63 -8.86
C GLN A 35 10.38 -1.52 -8.54
N GLY A 36 9.50 -1.69 -9.53
CA GLY A 36 8.06 -1.68 -9.31
C GLY A 36 7.58 -2.86 -8.47
N SER A 37 8.28 -4.01 -8.51
CA SER A 37 7.94 -5.21 -7.74
C SER A 37 7.79 -4.94 -6.23
N ASN A 38 8.68 -4.13 -5.66
CA ASN A 38 8.64 -3.78 -4.24
C ASN A 38 7.42 -2.92 -3.88
N VAL A 39 7.06 -1.98 -4.77
CA VAL A 39 5.89 -1.12 -4.62
C VAL A 39 4.60 -1.95 -4.68
N ARG A 40 4.49 -2.85 -5.68
CA ARG A 40 3.32 -3.72 -5.86
C ARG A 40 3.10 -4.63 -4.64
N LYS A 41 4.16 -5.28 -4.15
CA LYS A 41 4.11 -6.15 -2.97
C LYS A 41 3.64 -5.39 -1.73
N LYS A 42 4.23 -4.23 -1.43
CA LYS A 42 3.85 -3.40 -0.28
C LYS A 42 2.39 -2.92 -0.37
N SER A 43 1.96 -2.50 -1.56
CA SER A 43 0.57 -2.09 -1.80
C SER A 43 -0.41 -3.23 -1.52
N GLN A 44 -0.12 -4.43 -2.05
CA GLN A 44 -0.96 -5.62 -1.84
C GLN A 44 -1.04 -6.00 -0.36
N SER A 45 0.07 -6.00 0.38
CA SER A 45 0.08 -6.28 1.82
C SER A 45 -0.76 -5.27 2.60
N LEU A 46 -0.68 -3.98 2.26
CA LEU A 46 -1.50 -2.93 2.91
C LEU A 46 -2.99 -3.10 2.61
N VAL A 47 -3.36 -3.40 1.36
CA VAL A 47 -4.76 -3.67 1.01
C VAL A 47 -5.29 -4.90 1.72
N ALA A 48 -4.49 -5.98 1.80
CA ALA A 48 -4.86 -7.19 2.53
C ALA A 48 -5.07 -6.92 4.01
N LEU A 49 -4.16 -6.16 4.64
CA LEU A 49 -4.29 -5.75 6.05
C LEU A 49 -5.55 -4.92 6.28
N VAL A 50 -5.78 -3.87 5.49
CA VAL A 50 -6.92 -2.95 5.71
C VAL A 50 -8.28 -3.62 5.50
N ASN A 51 -8.35 -4.67 4.67
CA ASN A 51 -9.58 -5.43 4.46
C ASN A 51 -9.84 -6.51 5.53
N ASP A 52 -8.87 -6.79 6.40
CA ASP A 52 -8.94 -7.82 7.43
C ASP A 52 -9.02 -7.18 8.83
N LYS A 53 -10.24 -7.11 9.37
CA LYS A 53 -10.51 -6.44 10.66
C LYS A 53 -9.77 -7.09 11.82
N GLU A 54 -9.64 -8.42 11.81
CA GLU A 54 -8.98 -9.18 12.88
C GLU A 54 -7.48 -8.89 12.87
N LYS A 55 -6.84 -8.95 11.69
CA LYS A 55 -5.42 -8.60 11.56
C LYS A 55 -5.10 -7.16 11.96
N ILE A 56 -6.00 -6.20 11.66
CA ILE A 56 -5.82 -4.82 12.11
C ILE A 56 -5.85 -4.74 13.63
N GLN A 57 -6.81 -5.43 14.25
CA GLN A 57 -6.96 -5.42 15.69
C GLN A 57 -5.73 -6.03 16.38
N GLU A 58 -5.28 -7.20 15.93
CA GLU A 58 -4.07 -7.85 16.43
C GLU A 58 -2.84 -6.96 16.29
N ALA A 59 -2.66 -6.32 15.12
CA ALA A 59 -1.53 -5.42 14.87
C ALA A 59 -1.52 -4.22 15.83
N ARG A 60 -2.71 -3.69 16.16
CA ARG A 60 -2.86 -2.57 17.12
C ARG A 60 -2.57 -3.00 18.55
N GLU A 61 -3.07 -4.15 18.96
CA GLU A 61 -2.83 -4.70 20.30
C GLU A 61 -1.34 -4.99 20.51
N LYS A 62 -0.69 -5.62 19.54
CA LYS A 62 0.74 -5.88 19.56
C LYS A 62 1.56 -4.59 19.65
N ALA A 63 1.20 -3.57 18.86
CA ALA A 63 1.86 -2.27 18.89
C ALA A 63 1.68 -1.56 20.24
N ALA A 64 0.49 -1.65 20.85
CA ALA A 64 0.23 -1.11 22.18
C ALA A 64 1.05 -1.83 23.26
N ALA A 65 1.12 -3.17 23.21
CA ALA A 65 1.88 -3.97 24.16
C ALA A 65 3.40 -3.77 24.07
N SER A 66 3.92 -3.36 22.90
CA SER A 66 5.34 -3.01 22.71
C SER A 66 5.69 -1.58 23.08
N ARG A 67 4.71 -0.72 23.43
CA ARG A 67 4.94 0.71 23.65
C ARG A 67 5.57 1.02 25.01
N ASP A 68 5.38 0.14 25.99
CA ASP A 68 5.87 0.29 27.37
C ASP A 68 7.02 -0.69 27.72
N LYS A 69 7.64 -1.30 26.71
CA LYS A 69 8.87 -2.11 26.82
C LYS A 69 10.05 -1.35 26.23
#